data_AF-A0A9K3GPJ7-F1
#
_entry.id   AF-A0A9K3GPJ7-F1
#
_cell.length_a   1.000
_cell.length_b   1.000
_cell.length_c   1.000
_cell.angle_alpha   90.00
_cell.angle_beta   90.00
_cell.angle_gamma   90.00
#
_symmetry.space_group_name_H-M   'P 1'
#
loop_
_entity.id
_entity.type
_entity.pdbx_description
1 polymer ?
#
loop_
_entity_poly.entity_id
_entity_poly.type
_entity_poly.pdbx_seq_one_letter_code
_entity_poly.pdbx_strand_id
1 'polypeptide(L)'
;MAIPMLLLSLIPTLKGLSVISFCAILASCFAVLFVFGTFIARLFEGALNPVYFPSDYGQGLGEAFPLLSTAFGGEFMVVLLFSNLQGSPKAKQSQIHLVIKYTLLFTWALNAIMGVSGAAMFGNDTLDNILLNFPQ
;
A
#
# COMPACT_ATOMS: atom_id res chain seq x y z
N MET A 1 12.32 -15.17 2.81
CA MET A 1 10.86 -15.25 3.02
C MET A 1 10.45 -14.83 4.45
N ALA A 2 11.04 -13.75 5.00
CA ALA A 2 10.89 -13.40 6.42
C ALA A 2 9.94 -12.22 6.69
N ILE A 3 9.50 -11.47 5.67
CA ILE A 3 8.72 -10.23 5.85
C ILE A 3 7.30 -10.51 6.39
N PRO A 4 6.55 -11.50 5.87
CA PRO A 4 5.24 -11.85 6.44
C PRO A 4 5.36 -12.37 7.87
N MET A 5 6.39 -13.18 8.15
CA MET A 5 6.66 -13.71 9.50
C MET A 5 7.09 -12.63 10.49
N LEU A 6 7.81 -11.59 10.05
CA LEU A 6 8.20 -10.46 10.91
C LEU A 6 6.98 -9.60 11.26
N LEU A 7 6.10 -9.34 10.28
CA LEU A 7 4.80 -8.68 10.48
C LEU A 7 3.87 -9.50 11.38
N LEU A 8 3.80 -10.82 11.18
CA LEU A 8 3.07 -11.76 12.05
C LEU A 8 3.67 -11.84 13.45
N SER A 9 4.99 -11.74 13.60
CA SER A 9 5.68 -11.74 14.91
C SER A 9 5.53 -10.43 15.69
N LEU A 10 5.06 -9.36 15.03
CA LEU A 10 4.70 -8.09 15.66
C LEU A 10 3.25 -8.06 16.13
N ILE A 11 2.40 -9.00 15.70
CA ILE A 11 0.99 -9.12 16.13
C ILE A 11 0.86 -9.31 17.66
N PRO A 12 1.68 -10.14 18.35
CA PRO A 12 1.60 -10.28 19.80
C PRO A 12 2.00 -9.01 20.57
N THR A 13 2.83 -8.14 19.97
CA THR A 13 3.21 -6.84 20.53
C THR A 13 2.19 -5.74 20.23
N LEU A 14 1.34 -5.91 19.22
CA LEU A 14 0.27 -4.99 18.87
C LEU A 14 -1.01 -5.28 19.67
N LYS A 15 -0.90 -5.36 21.00
CA LYS A 15 -2.03 -5.49 21.95
C LYS A 15 -3.01 -4.30 21.96
N GLY A 16 -3.01 -3.48 20.91
CA GLY A 16 -3.87 -2.31 20.75
C GLY A 16 -4.35 -2.09 19.31
N LEU A 17 -4.13 -3.03 18.37
CA LEU A 17 -4.85 -2.95 17.10
C LEU A 17 -6.32 -3.24 17.40
N SER A 18 -7.16 -2.21 17.28
CA SER A 18 -8.60 -2.41 17.30
C SER A 18 -8.97 -3.42 16.20
N VAL A 19 -10.03 -4.20 16.41
CA VAL A 19 -10.58 -5.12 15.39
C VAL A 19 -10.75 -4.41 14.04
N ILE A 20 -11.11 -3.12 14.08
CA ILE A 20 -11.26 -2.25 12.92
C ILE A 20 -9.93 -2.12 12.15
N SER A 21 -8.81 -1.87 12.83
CA SER A 21 -7.49 -1.76 12.20
C SER A 21 -7.05 -3.08 11.56
N PHE A 22 -7.36 -4.22 12.18
CA PHE A 22 -7.04 -5.53 11.62
C PHE A 22 -7.91 -5.84 10.39
N CYS A 23 -9.21 -5.59 10.47
CA CYS A 23 -10.14 -5.73 9.34
C CYS A 23 -9.73 -4.81 8.17
N ALA A 24 -9.29 -3.58 8.45
CA ALA A 24 -8.81 -2.64 7.44
C ALA A 24 -7.57 -3.17 6.71
N ILE A 25 -6.58 -3.72 7.43
CA ILE A 25 -5.39 -4.32 6.81
C ILE A 25 -5.78 -5.50 5.92
N LEU A 26 -6.65 -6.40 6.42
CA LEU A 26 -7.10 -7.55 5.64
C LEU A 26 -7.89 -7.14 4.39
N ALA A 27 -8.78 -6.17 4.52
CA ALA A 27 -9.54 -5.63 3.40
C ALA A 27 -8.61 -5.02 2.33
N SER A 28 -7.61 -4.25 2.74
CA SER A 28 -6.59 -3.69 1.84
C SER A 28 -5.78 -4.79 1.14
N CYS A 29 -5.34 -5.82 1.86
CA CYS A 29 -4.62 -6.95 1.25
C CYS A 29 -5.50 -7.70 0.24
N PHE A 30 -6.77 -7.95 0.58
CA PHE A 30 -7.70 -8.63 -0.32
C PHE A 30 -7.98 -7.79 -1.57
N ALA A 31 -8.19 -6.48 -1.42
CA ALA A 31 -8.37 -5.56 -2.54
C ALA A 31 -7.18 -5.60 -3.50
N VAL A 32 -5.95 -5.52 -2.97
CA VAL A 32 -4.73 -5.59 -3.80
C VAL A 32 -4.63 -6.91 -4.55
N LEU A 33 -4.86 -8.03 -3.86
CA LEU A 33 -4.80 -9.36 -4.48
C LEU A 33 -5.88 -9.54 -5.55
N PHE A 34 -7.10 -9.04 -5.31
CA PHE A 34 -8.21 -9.10 -6.25
C PHE A 34 -7.92 -8.28 -7.52
N VAL A 35 -7.49 -7.03 -7.36
CA VAL A 35 -7.15 -6.14 -8.48
C VAL A 35 -5.97 -6.71 -9.27
N PHE A 36 -4.92 -7.15 -8.59
CA PHE A 36 -3.75 -7.74 -9.25
C PHE A 36 -4.09 -9.06 -9.95
N GLY A 37 -4.87 -9.93 -9.29
CA GLY A 37 -5.33 -11.19 -9.89
C GLY A 37 -6.15 -10.97 -11.16
N THR A 38 -7.06 -9.98 -11.14
CA THR A 38 -7.86 -9.62 -12.31
C THR A 38 -6.99 -9.02 -13.42
N PHE A 39 -6.01 -8.20 -13.07
CA PHE A 39 -5.03 -7.68 -14.02
C PHE A 39 -4.28 -8.80 -14.72
N ILE A 40 -3.79 -9.80 -13.96
CA ILE A 40 -3.09 -10.96 -14.55
C ILE A 40 -4.02 -11.75 -15.47
N ALA A 41 -5.28 -11.98 -15.08
CA ALA A 41 -6.26 -12.64 -15.95
C ALA A 41 -6.45 -11.87 -17.27
N ARG A 42 -6.66 -10.56 -17.21
CA ARG A 42 -6.82 -9.71 -18.39
C ARG A 42 -5.57 -9.60 -19.25
N LEU A 43 -4.39 -9.64 -18.64
CA LEU A 43 -3.11 -9.70 -19.35
C LEU A 43 -3.03 -10.95 -20.23
N PHE A 44 -3.44 -12.11 -19.71
CA PHE A 44 -3.46 -13.35 -20.49
C PHE A 44 -4.55 -13.38 -21.57
N GLU A 45 -5.66 -12.66 -21.37
CA GLU A 45 -6.72 -12.49 -22.38
C GLU A 45 -6.35 -11.48 -23.47
N GLY A 46 -5.25 -10.72 -23.31
CA GLY A 46 -4.89 -9.62 -24.21
C GLY A 46 -5.86 -8.42 -24.12
N ALA A 47 -6.62 -8.33 -23.03
CA ALA A 47 -7.70 -7.34 -22.83
C ALA A 47 -7.24 -6.14 -21.97
N LEU A 48 -5.97 -5.75 -22.08
CA LEU A 48 -5.46 -4.55 -21.41
C LEU A 48 -5.74 -3.31 -22.24
N ASN A 49 -6.04 -2.21 -21.54
CA ASN A 49 -6.21 -0.92 -22.16
C ASN A 49 -4.84 -0.24 -22.33
N PRO A 50 -4.56 0.39 -23.48
CA PRO A 50 -3.32 1.14 -23.66
C PRO A 50 -3.31 2.32 -22.68
N VAL A 51 -2.29 2.36 -21.82
CA VAL A 51 -2.04 3.50 -20.92
C VAL A 51 -1.44 4.62 -21.74
N TYR A 52 -2.25 5.62 -22.07
CA TYR A 52 -1.74 6.86 -22.65
C TYR A 52 -1.31 7.79 -21.53
N PHE A 53 -0.05 8.21 -21.55
CA PHE A 53 0.42 9.31 -20.73
C PHE A 53 0.07 10.62 -21.46
N PRO A 54 -0.95 11.37 -21.02
CA PRO A 54 -1.33 12.59 -21.71
C PRO A 54 -0.22 13.65 -21.57
N SER A 55 -0.17 14.59 -22.51
CA SER A 55 0.91 15.59 -22.63
C SER A 55 1.02 16.57 -21.45
N ASP A 56 0.03 16.57 -20.56
CA ASP A 56 -0.13 17.33 -19.33
C ASP A 56 0.29 16.55 -18.07
N TYR A 57 1.05 15.46 -18.22
CA TYR A 57 1.57 14.62 -17.12
C TYR A 57 2.17 15.43 -15.94
N GLY A 58 2.73 16.60 -16.22
CA GLY A 58 3.24 17.53 -15.20
C GLY A 58 2.17 18.10 -14.24
N GLN A 59 0.92 18.29 -14.68
CA GLN A 59 -0.20 18.69 -13.83
C GLN A 59 -0.68 17.53 -12.95
N GLY A 60 -0.77 16.32 -13.50
CA GLY A 60 -1.13 15.11 -12.74
C GLY A 60 -0.14 14.78 -11.61
N LEU A 61 1.16 15.09 -11.80
CA LEU A 61 2.16 14.98 -10.72
C LEU A 61 1.88 15.93 -9.55
N GLY A 62 1.33 17.12 -9.83
CA GLY A 62 0.97 18.11 -8.81
C GLY A 62 -0.19 17.64 -7.92
N GLU A 63 -1.14 16.90 -8.48
CA GLU A 63 -2.28 16.33 -7.76
C GLU A 63 -1.94 15.00 -7.06
N ALA A 64 -1.06 14.20 -7.66
CA ALA A 64 -0.59 12.94 -7.08
C ALA A 64 0.29 13.16 -5.84
N PHE A 65 1.08 14.23 -5.78
CA PHE A 65 2.04 14.45 -4.69
C PHE A 65 1.37 14.62 -3.30
N PRO A 66 0.30 15.43 -3.14
CA PRO A 66 -0.47 15.48 -1.89
C PRO A 66 -1.08 14.13 -1.49
N LEU A 67 -1.63 13.38 -2.45
CA LEU A 67 -2.24 12.06 -2.21
C LEU A 67 -1.21 11.00 -1.78
N LEU A 68 -0.03 11.01 -2.40
CA LEU A 68 1.09 10.16 -1.99
C LEU A 68 1.57 10.57 -0.59
N SER A 69 1.70 11.87 -0.32
CA SER A 69 2.11 12.39 0.99
C SER A 69 1.17 11.95 2.12
N THR A 70 -0.15 11.97 1.90
CA THR A 70 -1.13 11.47 2.89
C THR A 70 -1.07 9.95 3.05
N ALA A 71 -0.85 9.20 1.96
CA ALA A 71 -0.68 7.75 2.01
C ALA A 71 0.55 7.32 2.84
N PHE A 72 1.61 8.12 2.87
CA PHE A 72 2.80 7.89 3.72
C PHE A 72 2.75 8.61 5.08
N GLY A 73 1.72 9.41 5.35
CA GLY A 73 1.60 10.23 6.56
C GLY A 73 1.51 9.43 7.87
N GLY A 74 1.06 8.17 7.82
CA GLY A 74 1.00 7.29 8.98
C GLY A 74 2.36 7.03 9.63
N GLU A 75 3.45 7.21 8.87
CA GLU A 75 4.80 6.97 9.35
C GLU A 75 5.32 8.05 10.30
N PHE A 76 4.69 9.23 10.34
CA PHE A 76 5.02 10.26 11.33
C PHE A 76 4.66 9.86 12.77
N MET A 77 3.94 8.75 12.98
CA MET A 77 3.70 8.17 14.30
C MET A 77 4.90 7.38 14.88
N VAL A 78 6.13 7.65 14.40
CA VAL A 78 7.39 7.07 14.89
C VAL A 78 7.51 7.11 16.43
N VAL A 79 7.04 8.17 17.06
CA VAL A 79 7.11 8.36 18.52
C VAL A 79 6.30 7.29 19.27
N LEU A 80 5.11 6.94 18.76
CA LEU A 80 4.26 5.90 19.33
C LEU A 80 4.83 4.50 19.05
N LEU A 81 5.50 4.31 17.92
CA LEU A 81 6.23 3.07 17.64
C LEU A 81 7.43 2.92 18.59
N PHE A 82 8.14 4.00 18.89
CA PHE A 82 9.31 4.00 19.79
C PHE A 82 8.96 3.58 21.21
N SER A 83 7.86 4.09 21.75
CA SER A 83 7.43 3.81 23.13
C SER A 83 7.04 2.35 23.35
N ASN A 84 6.57 1.65 22.32
CA ASN A 84 6.11 0.27 22.38
C ASN A 84 7.21 -0.79 22.21
N LEU A 85 8.41 -0.40 21.80
CA LEU A 85 9.51 -1.35 21.61
C LEU A 85 10.25 -1.63 22.92
N GLN A 86 10.72 -2.86 23.10
CA GLN A 86 11.48 -3.29 24.27
C GLN A 86 12.99 -3.23 24.00
N GLY A 87 13.80 -3.07 25.06
CA GLY A 87 15.26 -3.08 24.98
C GLY A 87 15.93 -1.72 25.13
N SER A 88 17.25 -1.68 24.89
CA SER A 88 18.05 -0.47 25.04
C SER A 88 17.72 0.57 23.97
N PRO A 89 17.96 1.88 24.21
CA PRO A 89 17.63 2.94 23.24
C PRO A 89 18.22 2.73 21.84
N LYS A 90 19.47 2.22 21.76
CA LYS A 90 20.12 1.88 20.48
C LYS A 90 19.43 0.73 19.76
N ALA A 91 19.00 -0.30 20.49
CA ALA A 91 18.27 -1.43 19.93
C ALA A 91 16.89 -1.01 19.42
N LYS A 92 16.15 -0.19 20.18
CA LYS A 92 14.86 0.36 19.76
C LYS A 92 14.98 1.19 18.50
N GLN A 93 15.97 2.06 18.42
CA GLN A 93 16.19 2.91 17.24
C GLN A 93 16.47 2.09 15.97
N SER A 94 17.29 1.04 16.07
CA SER A 94 17.56 0.15 14.94
C SER A 94 16.30 -0.61 14.48
N GLN A 95 15.49 -1.10 15.42
CA GLN A 95 14.24 -1.78 15.12
C GLN A 95 13.23 -0.86 14.43
N ILE A 96 13.09 0.38 14.90
CA ILE A 96 12.20 1.38 14.28
C ILE A 96 12.61 1.68 12.86
N HIS A 97 13.91 1.90 12.64
CA HIS A 97 14.41 2.19 11.30
C HIS A 97 14.09 1.04 10.34
N LEU A 98 14.24 -0.21 10.79
CA LEU A 98 13.84 -1.38 10.01
C LEU A 98 12.33 -1.43 9.78
N VAL A 99 11.51 -1.22 10.81
CA VAL A 99 10.05 -1.23 10.70
C VAL A 99 9.57 -0.16 9.72
N ILE A 100 10.02 1.10 9.86
CA ILE A 100 9.70 2.19 8.94
C ILE A 100 10.13 1.82 7.52
N LYS A 101 11.38 1.39 7.33
CA LYS A 101 11.90 1.03 6.01
C LYS A 101 11.07 -0.06 5.33
N TYR A 102 10.67 -1.10 6.05
CA TYR A 102 9.87 -2.18 5.49
C TYR A 102 8.42 -1.77 5.26
N THR A 103 7.83 -0.96 6.15
CA THR A 103 6.48 -0.43 5.97
C THR A 103 6.41 0.52 4.78
N LEU A 104 7.41 1.40 4.59
CA LEU A 104 7.55 2.25 3.40
C LEU A 104 7.59 1.42 2.14
N LEU A 105 8.52 0.46 2.09
CA LEU A 105 8.73 -0.38 0.92
C LEU A 105 7.46 -1.18 0.58
N PHE A 106 6.80 -1.72 1.60
CA PHE A 106 5.55 -2.47 1.44
C PHE A 106 4.42 -1.58 0.93
N THR A 107 4.22 -0.41 1.54
CA THR A 107 3.19 0.56 1.16
C THR A 107 3.41 1.07 -0.26
N TRP A 108 4.66 1.36 -0.62
CA TRP A 108 5.03 1.78 -1.96
C TRP A 108 4.76 0.67 -2.99
N ALA A 109 5.12 -0.57 -2.67
CA ALA A 109 4.84 -1.72 -3.54
C ALA A 109 3.33 -1.95 -3.73
N LEU A 110 2.52 -1.88 -2.67
CA LEU A 110 1.06 -2.05 -2.79
C LEU A 110 0.42 -0.95 -3.64
N ASN A 111 0.80 0.32 -3.41
CA ASN A 111 0.30 1.43 -4.19
C ASN A 111 0.72 1.35 -5.67
N ALA A 112 1.97 0.94 -5.94
CA ALA A 112 2.45 0.74 -7.29
C ALA A 112 1.70 -0.40 -8.01
N ILE A 113 1.49 -1.54 -7.33
CA ILE A 113 0.73 -2.66 -7.88
C ILE A 113 -0.70 -2.21 -8.21
N MET A 114 -1.37 -1.54 -7.28
CA MET A 114 -2.74 -1.04 -7.48
C MET A 114 -2.81 -0.03 -8.62
N GLY A 115 -1.94 0.98 -8.62
CA GLY A 115 -1.94 2.03 -9.63
C GLY A 115 -1.64 1.49 -11.03
N VAL A 116 -0.62 0.65 -11.17
CA VAL A 116 -0.25 0.05 -12.46
C VAL A 116 -1.33 -0.91 -12.95
N SER A 117 -1.87 -1.76 -12.06
CA SER A 117 -2.94 -2.70 -12.44
C SER A 117 -4.21 -1.96 -12.85
N GLY A 118 -4.62 -0.95 -12.09
CA GLY A 118 -5.77 -0.10 -12.40
C GLY A 118 -5.61 0.62 -13.72
N ALA A 119 -4.49 1.33 -13.91
CA ALA A 119 -4.19 2.03 -15.16
C ALA A 119 -4.16 1.08 -16.36
N ALA A 120 -3.54 -0.10 -16.24
CA ALA A 120 -3.49 -1.07 -17.34
C ALA A 120 -4.86 -1.71 -17.64
N MET A 121 -5.74 -1.86 -16.64
CA MET A 121 -7.07 -2.44 -16.84
C MET A 121 -8.11 -1.43 -17.33
N PHE A 122 -8.04 -0.16 -16.91
CA PHE A 122 -9.10 0.81 -17.14
C PHE A 122 -8.63 2.06 -17.90
N GLY A 123 -7.32 2.24 -18.09
CA GLY A 123 -6.75 3.37 -18.81
C GLY A 123 -7.18 4.70 -18.20
N ASN A 124 -7.65 5.62 -19.04
CA ASN A 124 -8.12 6.95 -18.64
C ASN A 124 -9.45 6.93 -17.87
N ASP A 125 -10.17 5.80 -17.88
CA ASP A 125 -11.44 5.64 -17.16
C ASP A 125 -11.23 5.13 -15.72
N THR A 126 -9.97 5.04 -15.25
CA THR A 126 -9.65 4.65 -13.88
C THR A 126 -10.22 5.67 -12.90
N LEU A 127 -11.10 5.24 -12.00
CA LEU A 127 -11.67 6.10 -10.97
C LEU A 127 -10.71 6.23 -9.78
N ASP A 128 -10.88 7.30 -8.99
CA ASP A 128 -10.12 7.53 -7.74
C ASP A 128 -10.15 6.32 -6.80
N ASN A 129 -11.29 5.62 -6.76
CA ASN A 129 -11.40 4.31 -6.14
C ASN A 129 -11.52 3.23 -7.20
N ILE A 130 -10.39 2.58 -7.51
CA ILE A 130 -10.27 1.51 -8.51
C ILE A 130 -11.28 0.37 -8.29
N LEU A 131 -11.70 0.09 -7.05
CA LEU A 131 -12.68 -0.97 -6.79
C LEU A 131 -14.06 -0.67 -7.37
N LEU A 132 -14.39 0.61 -7.61
CA LEU A 132 -15.64 1.04 -8.23
C LEU A 132 -15.65 0.84 -9.75
N ASN A 133 -14.49 0.59 -10.37
CA ASN A 133 -14.42 0.24 -11.80
C ASN A 133 -14.88 -1.21 -12.09
N PHE A 134 -15.00 -2.06 -11.07
CA PHE A 134 -15.48 -3.42 -11.23
C PHE A 134 -17.01 -3.47 -11.13
N PRO A 135 -17.68 -4.30 -11.96
CA PRO A 135 -19.13 -4.50 -11.85
C PRO A 135 -19.49 -5.06 -10.46
N GLN A 136 -20.58 -4.56 -9.90
CA GLN A 136 -21.12 -4.97 -8.59
C GLN A 136 -21.96 -6.25 -8.67
#